data_AF-A0A9N9PH95-F1
#
_entry.id   AF-A0A9N9PH95-F1
#
_cell.length_a   1.000
_cell.length_b   1.000
_cell.length_c   1.000
_cell.angle_alpha   90.00
_cell.angle_beta   90.00
_cell.angle_gamma   90.00
#
_symmetry.space_group_name_H-M   'P 1'
#
loop_
_entity.id
_entity.type
_entity.pdbx_description
1 polymer ?
#
loop_
_entity_poly.entity_id
_entity_poly.type
_entity_poly.pdbx_seq_one_letter_code
_entity_poly.pdbx_strand_id
1 'polypeptide(L)' 'IDEMLKPFNVYLIVDEAHSVGAYGNKGKGIVCELGLEHRVFARILTFNKAIASSG' A
#
# COMPACT_ATOMS: atom_id res chain seq x y z
N ILE A 1 9.89 10.27 -1.08
CA ILE A 1 10.31 8.98 -0.46
C ILE A 1 11.07 8.16 -1.48
N ASP A 2 10.46 7.73 -2.59
CA ASP A 2 11.16 6.91 -3.60
C ASP A 2 12.46 7.56 -4.13
N GLU A 3 12.41 8.84 -4.54
CA GLU A 3 13.60 9.62 -4.93
C GLU A 3 14.71 9.63 -3.87
N MET A 4 14.32 9.67 -2.59
CA MET A 4 15.25 9.70 -1.45
C MET A 4 15.88 8.32 -1.19
N LEU A 5 15.18 7.24 -1.56
CA LEU A 5 15.64 5.87 -1.35
C LEU A 5 16.52 5.35 -2.50
N LYS A 6 16.43 5.93 -3.71
CA LYS A 6 17.24 5.55 -4.89
C LYS A 6 18.74 5.34 -4.64
N PRO A 7 19.44 6.13 -3.81
CA PRO A 7 20.87 5.92 -3.54
C PRO A 7 21.17 4.67 -2.71
N PHE A 8 20.16 4.07 -2.08
CA PHE A 8 20.29 2.95 -1.18
C PHE A 8 19.70 1.68 -1.81
N ASN A 9 20.32 0.53 -1.57
CA ASN A 9 19.78 -0.76 -2.00
C ASN A 9 18.73 -1.26 -1.00
N VAL A 10 17.51 -0.72 -1.09
CA VAL A 10 16.42 -0.99 -0.14
C VAL A 10 15.14 -1.42 -0.85
N TYR A 11 14.31 -2.18 -0.15
CA TYR A 11 12.94 -2.49 -0.57
C TYR A 11 11.95 -1.57 0.13
N LEU A 12 11.04 -0.98 -0.65
CA LEU A 12 9.94 -0.16 -0.11
C LEU A 12 8.74 -1.04 0.23
N ILE A 13 8.37 -1.09 1.50
CA ILE A 13 7.15 -1.74 1.99
C ILE A 13 6.20 -0.66 2.52
N VAL A 14 4.92 -0.74 2.14
CA VAL A 14 3.89 0.22 2.57
C VAL A 14 2.80 -0.50 3.35
N ASP A 15 2.50 -0.04 4.56
CA ASP A 15 1.33 -0.47 5.32
C ASP A 15 0.10 0.32 4.85
N GLU A 16 -0.87 -0.40 4.31
CA GLU A 16 -2.12 0.13 3.78
C GLU A 16 -3.34 -0.26 4.63
N ALA A 17 -3.13 -0.60 5.91
CA ALA A 17 -4.22 -1.04 6.80
C ALA A 17 -5.40 -0.06 6.88
N HIS A 18 -5.16 1.25 6.75
CA HIS A 18 -6.19 2.29 6.79
C HIS A 18 -6.66 2.76 5.40
N SER A 19 -5.99 2.35 4.33
CA SER A 19 -6.34 2.75 2.97
C SER A 19 -7.03 1.63 2.18
N VAL A 20 -6.67 0.37 2.42
CA VAL A 20 -7.32 -0.79 1.83
C VAL A 20 -8.79 -0.85 2.24
N GLY A 21 -9.68 -1.11 1.28
CA GLY A 21 -11.13 -1.07 1.43
C GLY A 21 -11.75 0.34 1.43
N ALA A 22 -10.97 1.40 1.66
CA ALA A 22 -11.46 2.78 1.75
C ALA A 22 -11.09 3.66 0.53
N TYR A 23 -9.92 3.43 -0.07
CA TYR A 23 -9.39 4.24 -1.18
C TYR A 23 -9.04 3.37 -2.40
N GLY A 24 -8.86 4.02 -3.55
CA GLY A 24 -8.56 3.39 -4.82
C GLY A 24 -9.75 2.68 -5.46
N ASN A 25 -9.64 2.42 -6.76
CA ASN A 25 -10.69 1.73 -7.51
C ASN A 25 -11.00 0.36 -6.89
N LYS A 26 -12.25 0.16 -6.45
CA LYS A 26 -12.71 -1.03 -5.70
C LYS A 26 -11.98 -1.26 -4.37
N GLY A 27 -11.56 -0.21 -3.67
CA GLY A 27 -10.94 -0.32 -2.35
C GLY A 27 -9.52 -0.90 -2.38
N LYS A 28 -8.81 -0.77 -3.50
CA LYS A 28 -7.47 -1.36 -3.68
C LYS A 28 -6.34 -0.68 -2.89
N GLY A 29 -6.64 0.41 -2.18
CA GLY A 29 -5.67 1.20 -1.44
C GLY A 29 -5.14 2.39 -2.25
N ILE A 30 -4.45 3.27 -1.53
CA ILE A 30 -3.93 4.54 -2.05
C ILE A 30 -2.72 4.33 -2.98
N VAL A 31 -1.94 3.26 -2.78
CA VAL A 31 -0.83 2.93 -3.70
C VAL A 31 -1.39 2.65 -5.11
N CYS A 32 -2.51 1.91 -5.18
CA CYS A 32 -3.21 1.66 -6.44
C CYS A 32 -3.88 2.91 -7.01
N GLU A 33 -4.46 3.75 -6.15
CA GLU A 33 -5.06 5.02 -6.59
C GLU A 33 -4.04 5.93 -7.29
N LEU A 34 -2.81 5.96 -6.78
CA LEU A 34 -1.72 6.79 -7.30
C LEU A 34 -0.92 6.12 -8.44
N GLY A 35 -1.25 4.88 -8.81
CA GLY A 35 -0.52 4.12 -9.84
C GLY A 35 0.94 3.77 -9.45
N LEU A 36 1.23 3.66 -8.16
CA LEU A 36 2.57 3.47 -7.62
C LEU A 36 2.92 1.99 -7.34
N GLU A 37 2.07 1.04 -7.70
CA GLU A 37 2.26 -0.39 -7.38
C GLU A 37 3.59 -0.93 -7.90
N HIS A 38 4.06 -0.43 -9.03
CA HIS A 38 5.33 -0.81 -9.66
C HIS A 38 6.58 -0.31 -8.91
N ARG A 39 6.42 0.58 -7.93
CA ARG A 39 7.52 1.17 -7.13
C ARG A 39 7.57 0.63 -5.70
N VAL A 40 6.56 -0.13 -5.30
CA VAL A 40 6.46 -0.70 -3.96
C VAL A 40 6.74 -2.19 -4.04
N PHE A 41 7.69 -2.68 -3.25
CA PHE A 41 8.04 -4.09 -3.23
C PHE A 41 6.91 -4.94 -2.66
N ALA A 42 6.34 -4.51 -1.53
CA ALA A 42 5.22 -5.19 -0.89
C ALA A 42 4.27 -4.21 -0.21
N ARG A 43 3.01 -4.59 -0.12
CA ARG A 43 1.98 -3.86 0.61
C ARG A 43 1.43 -4.74 1.71
N ILE A 44 1.41 -4.22 2.93
CA ILE A 44 0.83 -4.89 4.08
C ILE A 44 -0.63 -4.42 4.17
N LEU A 45 -1.55 -5.37 4.16
CA LEU A 45 -2.99 -5.13 4.27
C LEU A 45 -3.45 -5.76 5.59
N THR A 46 -4.51 -5.23 6.18
CA THR A 46 -5.22 -5.90 7.28
C THR A 46 -6.69 -6.05 6.93
N PHE A 47 -7.31 -7.10 7.44
CA PHE A 47 -8.71 -7.40 7.20
C PHE A 47 -9.62 -6.90 8.33
N ASN A 48 -9.06 -6.57 9.50
CA ASN A 48 -9.81 -6.14 10.69
C ASN A 48 -10.29 -4.69 10.71
N LYS A 49 -10.18 -3.97 9.59
CA LYS A 49 -10.63 -2.57 9.42
C LYS A 49 -11.75 -2.50 8.37
N ALA A 50 -11.54 -1.78 7.26
CA ALA A 50 -12.57 -1.54 6.26
C ALA A 50 -13.09 -2.82 5.57
N ILE A 51 -12.29 -3.89 5.56
CA ILE A 51 -12.68 -5.21 5.04
C ILE A 51 -13.61 -5.96 6.01
N ALA A 52 -13.69 -5.55 7.29
CA ALA A 52 -14.58 -6.09 8.32
C ALA A 52 -14.49 -7.63 8.48
N SER A 53 -13.29 -8.18 8.38
CA SER A 53 -12.99 -9.59 8.61
C SER A 53 -11.82 -9.73 9.60
N SER A 54 -11.16 -10.88 9.67
CA SER A 54 -9.98 -11.09 10.52
C SER A 54 -8.77 -11.51 9.66
N GLY A 55 -7.61 -10.91 9.95
CA GLY A 55 -6.37 -11.08 9.17
C GLY A 55 -5.52 -9.82 9.14
#